data_AF-A0A7S0WMA4-F1
#
_entry.id   AF-A0A7S0WMA4-F1
#
_cell.length_a   1.000
_cell.length_b   1.000
_cell.length_c   1.000
_cell.angle_alpha   90.00
_cell.angle_beta   90.00
_cell.angle_gamma   90.00
#
_symmetry.space_group_name_H-M   'P 1'
#
loop_
_entity.id
_entity.type
_entity.pdbx_description
1 polymer ?
#
loop_
_entity_poly.entity_id
_entity_poly.type
_entity_poly.pdbx_seq_one_letter_code
_entity_poly.pdbx_strand_id
1 'polypeptide(L)'
;GSPAANSKQPPPGTVLRSKLNFVDLAGSERTKKTNAQGQTLKEAQFINRSLSYLEQAVGALARRDPHVPFRQSRLTAVLRDALGGNCKTVMIANVWGEPTYLEETLSTLRFASRVSQLTTELSLAESNDPGLMLKKYERQVRELKQELAMRDALAGRSRVSYDDLSDADL
;
A
#
# COMPACT_ATOMS: atom_id res chain seq x y z
N GLY A 1 5.34 -11.44 30.76
CA GLY A 1 3.88 -11.34 30.81
C GLY A 1 3.42 -10.60 29.58
N SER A 2 2.65 -11.26 28.71
CA SER A 2 2.08 -10.62 27.52
C SER A 2 0.96 -9.67 27.93
N PRO A 3 0.89 -8.44 27.38
CA PRO A 3 -0.29 -7.61 27.59
C PRO A 3 -1.45 -8.24 26.81
N ALA A 4 -2.54 -8.51 27.54
CA ALA A 4 -3.79 -8.94 26.95
C ALA A 4 -4.22 -7.92 25.89
N ALA A 5 -4.37 -8.36 24.65
CA ALA A 5 -4.98 -7.59 23.59
C ALA A 5 -6.42 -7.33 24.00
N ASN A 6 -6.67 -6.15 24.55
CA ASN A 6 -8.01 -5.70 24.92
C ASN A 6 -8.80 -5.56 23.62
N SER A 7 -9.65 -6.54 23.32
CA SER A 7 -10.52 -6.56 22.15
C SER A 7 -11.64 -5.53 22.35
N LYS A 8 -11.30 -4.24 22.22
CA LYS A 8 -12.31 -3.22 22.00
C LYS A 8 -12.97 -3.54 20.67
N GLN A 9 -14.24 -3.92 20.72
CA GLN A 9 -15.04 -4.02 19.51
C GLN A 9 -14.98 -2.67 18.79
N PRO A 10 -14.79 -2.66 17.46
CA PRO A 10 -14.79 -1.42 16.70
C PRO A 10 -16.12 -0.68 16.94
N PRO A 11 -16.13 0.66 16.88
CA PRO A 11 -17.35 1.43 17.01
C PRO A 11 -18.43 0.90 16.03
N PRO A 12 -19.73 1.04 16.35
CA PRO A 12 -20.80 0.71 15.42
C PRO A 12 -20.63 1.51 14.12
N GLY A 13 -20.58 0.84 12.97
CA GLY A 13 -20.34 1.49 11.68
C GLY A 13 -18.90 1.46 11.18
N THR A 14 -17.99 0.87 11.94
CA THR A 14 -16.57 0.71 11.55
C THR A 14 -16.27 -0.76 11.22
N VAL A 15 -15.55 -0.96 10.12
CA VAL A 15 -15.02 -2.26 9.69
C VAL A 15 -13.50 -2.24 9.75
N LEU A 16 -12.92 -3.34 10.23
CA LEU A 16 -11.48 -3.55 10.19
C LEU A 16 -11.09 -4.08 8.81
N ARG A 17 -10.11 -3.43 8.16
CA ARG A 17 -9.60 -3.87 6.86
C ARG A 17 -8.14 -4.28 6.97
N SER A 18 -7.83 -5.56 6.74
CA SER A 18 -6.46 -6.05 6.66
C SER A 18 -6.02 -6.24 5.21
N LYS A 19 -4.73 -6.01 4.93
CA LYS A 19 -4.10 -6.31 3.64
C LYS A 19 -2.92 -7.25 3.87
N LEU A 20 -2.89 -8.36 3.14
CA LEU A 20 -1.77 -9.30 3.11
C LEU A 20 -1.18 -9.30 1.70
N ASN A 21 0.14 -9.14 1.60
CA ASN A 21 0.85 -9.14 0.32
C ASN A 21 1.90 -10.27 0.32
N PHE A 22 1.90 -11.08 -0.73
CA PHE A 22 3.01 -11.97 -1.07
C PHE A 22 3.74 -11.39 -2.27
N VAL A 23 5.04 -11.20 -2.14
CA VAL A 23 5.87 -10.57 -3.16
C VAL A 23 7.02 -11.52 -3.45
N ASP A 24 7.07 -11.99 -4.69
CA ASP A 24 8.20 -12.75 -5.22
C ASP A 24 9.10 -11.78 -6.01
N LEU A 25 10.36 -11.71 -5.61
CA LEU A 25 11.32 -10.79 -6.20
C LEU A 25 12.16 -11.54 -7.23
N ALA A 26 12.48 -10.86 -8.33
CA ALA A 26 13.43 -11.37 -9.30
C ALA A 26 14.82 -11.53 -8.67
N GLY A 27 15.68 -12.31 -9.34
CA GLY A 27 17.06 -12.55 -8.92
C GLY A 27 17.85 -11.26 -8.70
N SER A 28 18.58 -11.21 -7.58
CA SER A 28 19.42 -10.07 -7.18
C SER A 28 20.84 -10.12 -7.77
N GLU A 29 21.13 -11.13 -8.58
CA GLU A 29 22.45 -11.33 -9.17
C GLU A 29 22.82 -10.22 -10.17
N ARG A 30 24.10 -9.83 -10.13
CA ARG A 30 24.62 -8.79 -10.99
C ARG A 30 24.69 -9.27 -12.45
N THR A 31 24.08 -8.51 -13.36
CA THR A 31 24.15 -8.73 -14.81
C THR A 31 25.57 -8.86 -15.38
N LYS A 32 26.58 -8.28 -14.73
CA LYS A 32 27.99 -8.40 -15.15
C LYS A 32 28.52 -9.85 -15.14
N LYS A 33 27.88 -10.76 -14.39
CA LYS A 33 28.22 -12.19 -14.36
C LYS A 33 27.44 -13.00 -15.42
N THR A 34 26.51 -12.36 -16.12
CA THR A 34 25.70 -13.00 -17.16
C THR A 34 26.31 -12.69 -18.52
N ASN A 35 26.59 -13.72 -19.33
CA ASN A 35 26.98 -13.54 -20.75
C ASN A 35 25.78 -13.17 -21.64
N ALA A 36 24.77 -12.49 -21.06
CA ALA A 36 23.55 -12.09 -21.75
C ALA A 36 23.85 -11.00 -22.79
N GLN A 37 23.31 -11.15 -23.99
CA GLN A 37 23.48 -10.20 -25.09
C GLN A 37 22.13 -9.72 -25.63
N GLY A 38 22.13 -8.60 -26.34
CA GLY A 38 20.95 -8.09 -27.04
C GLY A 38 19.77 -7.80 -26.11
N GLN A 39 18.61 -8.38 -26.42
CA GLN A 39 17.37 -8.13 -25.69
C GLN A 39 17.39 -8.67 -24.25
N THR A 40 18.02 -9.83 -24.03
CA THR A 40 18.17 -10.44 -22.70
C THR A 40 18.98 -9.56 -21.76
N LEU A 41 20.01 -8.88 -22.27
CA LEU A 41 20.79 -7.92 -21.48
C LEU A 41 19.94 -6.71 -21.06
N LYS A 42 19.11 -6.19 -21.98
CA LYS A 42 18.20 -5.07 -21.68
C LYS A 42 17.20 -5.47 -20.60
N GLU A 43 16.61 -6.65 -20.70
CA GLU A 43 15.69 -7.17 -19.69
C GLU A 43 16.36 -7.33 -18.32
N ALA A 44 17.53 -7.97 -18.28
CA ALA A 44 18.30 -8.16 -17.06
C ALA A 44 18.69 -6.82 -16.41
N GLN A 45 18.98 -5.77 -17.21
CA GLN A 45 19.19 -4.41 -16.73
C GLN A 45 17.93 -3.79 -16.12
N PHE A 46 16.76 -3.95 -16.75
CA PHE A 46 15.50 -3.45 -16.20
C PHE A 46 15.14 -4.11 -14.86
N ILE A 47 15.30 -5.44 -14.77
CA ILE A 47 15.11 -6.20 -13.52
C ILE A 47 16.01 -5.63 -12.42
N ASN A 48 17.32 -5.60 -12.68
CA ASN A 48 18.32 -5.13 -11.72
C ASN A 48 18.13 -3.66 -11.33
N ARG A 49 17.61 -2.83 -12.24
CA ARG A 49 17.31 -1.42 -11.94
C ARG A 49 16.25 -1.30 -10.84
N SER A 50 15.19 -2.10 -10.90
CA SER A 50 14.13 -2.08 -9.88
C SER A 50 14.63 -2.54 -8.51
N LEU A 51 15.46 -3.59 -8.47
CA LEU A 51 16.09 -4.08 -7.24
C LEU A 51 17.12 -3.09 -6.68
N SER A 52 17.88 -2.41 -7.54
CA SER A 52 18.80 -1.34 -7.12
C SER A 52 18.07 -0.18 -6.45
N TYR A 53 16.90 0.22 -6.97
CA TYR A 53 16.08 1.25 -6.33
C TYR A 53 15.49 0.77 -5.00
N LEU A 54 15.13 -0.51 -4.91
CA LEU A 54 14.72 -1.13 -3.64
C LEU A 54 15.84 -1.08 -2.60
N GLU A 55 17.08 -1.44 -2.98
CA GLU A 55 18.24 -1.34 -2.11
C GLU A 55 18.52 0.08 -1.62
N GLN A 56 18.40 1.06 -2.51
CA GLN A 56 18.55 2.48 -2.18
C GLN A 56 17.47 2.95 -1.19
N ALA A 57 16.21 2.56 -1.42
CA ALA A 57 15.10 2.91 -0.52
C ALA A 57 15.29 2.30 0.88
N VAL A 58 15.65 1.01 0.96
CA VAL A 58 15.97 0.35 2.23
C VAL A 58 17.16 1.01 2.92
N GLY A 59 18.21 1.35 2.18
CA GLY A 59 19.38 2.04 2.72
C GLY A 59 19.04 3.41 3.30
N ALA A 60 18.21 4.18 2.60
CA ALA A 60 17.72 5.49 3.06
C ALA A 60 16.87 5.36 4.33
N LEU A 61 15.96 4.38 4.38
CA LEU A 61 15.14 4.12 5.57
C LEU A 61 16.00 3.70 6.77
N ALA A 62 16.98 2.81 6.57
CA ALA A 62 17.87 2.35 7.64
C ALA A 62 18.71 3.48 8.23
N ARG A 63 19.11 4.47 7.42
CA ARG A 63 19.79 5.69 7.87
C ARG A 63 18.85 6.76 8.43
N ARG A 64 17.53 6.56 8.31
CA ARG A 64 16.49 7.55 8.65
C ARG A 64 16.65 8.86 7.86
N ASP A 65 17.01 8.74 6.58
CA ASP A 65 17.13 9.89 5.68
C ASP A 65 15.76 10.60 5.54
N PRO A 66 15.71 11.94 5.50
CA PRO A 66 14.45 12.68 5.33
C PRO A 66 13.70 12.37 4.03
N HIS A 67 14.45 11.98 2.99
CA HIS A 67 13.90 11.62 1.69
C HIS A 67 14.22 10.17 1.35
N VAL A 68 13.17 9.38 1.09
CA VAL A 68 13.28 7.99 0.64
C VAL A 68 12.77 7.88 -0.81
N PRO A 69 13.56 7.34 -1.75
CA PRO A 69 13.28 7.40 -3.20
C PRO A 69 12.22 6.38 -3.69
N PHE A 70 11.09 6.25 -3.01
CA PHE A 70 10.06 5.27 -3.38
C PHE A 70 9.48 5.45 -4.79
N ARG A 71 9.57 6.67 -5.35
CA ARG A 71 8.99 7.03 -6.66
C ARG A 71 9.87 6.62 -7.85
N GLN A 72 11.09 6.15 -7.64
CA GLN A 72 12.03 5.82 -8.72
C GLN A 72 11.67 4.53 -9.45
N SER A 73 10.87 3.64 -8.84
CA SER A 73 10.38 2.43 -9.49
C SER A 73 8.96 2.07 -9.05
N ARG A 74 8.23 1.33 -9.90
CA ARG A 74 6.92 0.77 -9.53
C ARG A 74 7.03 -0.19 -8.35
N LEU A 75 8.11 -0.99 -8.30
CA LEU A 75 8.36 -1.93 -7.21
C LEU A 75 8.43 -1.22 -5.85
N THR A 76 9.28 -0.20 -5.75
CA THR A 76 9.43 0.59 -4.52
C THR A 76 8.17 1.38 -4.16
N ALA A 77 7.40 1.83 -5.16
CA ALA A 77 6.13 2.50 -4.91
C ALA A 77 5.09 1.57 -4.28
N VAL A 78 4.98 0.33 -4.79
CA VAL A 78 4.07 -0.70 -4.24
C VAL A 78 4.51 -1.15 -2.84
N LEU A 79 5.83 -1.26 -2.62
CA LEU A 79 6.41 -1.71 -1.35
C LEU A 79 6.56 -0.60 -0.30
N ARG A 80 6.14 0.63 -0.60
CA ARG A 80 6.28 1.77 0.32
C ARG A 80 5.71 1.48 1.70
N ASP A 81 4.47 0.97 1.74
CA ASP A 81 3.80 0.64 2.99
C ASP A 81 4.49 -0.51 3.73
N ALA A 82 5.01 -1.50 2.98
CA ALA A 82 5.75 -2.63 3.54
C ALA A 82 7.08 -2.21 4.19
N LEU A 83 7.81 -1.24 3.63
CA LEU A 83 9.16 -0.94 4.09
C LEU A 83 9.22 0.15 5.16
N GLY A 84 8.28 1.09 5.15
CA GLY A 84 8.30 2.23 6.07
C GLY A 84 6.93 2.83 6.37
N GLY A 85 5.84 2.12 6.08
CA GLY A 85 4.49 2.58 6.37
C GLY A 85 3.77 1.65 7.35
N ASN A 86 2.46 1.54 7.18
CA ASN A 86 1.59 0.71 8.02
C ASN A 86 1.50 -0.72 7.49
N CYS A 87 2.55 -1.50 7.72
CA CYS A 87 2.56 -2.91 7.36
C CYS A 87 3.51 -3.68 8.27
N LYS A 88 3.09 -4.87 8.72
CA LYS A 88 4.01 -5.81 9.37
C LYS A 88 4.71 -6.61 8.27
N THR A 89 6.02 -6.39 8.12
CA THR A 89 6.79 -6.96 7.02
C THR A 89 7.70 -8.08 7.49
N VAL A 90 7.72 -9.16 6.72
CA VAL A 90 8.65 -10.27 6.87
C VAL A 90 9.38 -10.42 5.54
N MET A 91 10.70 -10.49 5.60
CA MET A 91 11.55 -10.77 4.45
C MET A 91 12.12 -12.18 4.59
N ILE A 92 12.05 -12.96 3.51
CA ILE A 92 12.72 -14.25 3.39
C ILE A 92 13.94 -14.05 2.49
N ALA A 93 15.12 -14.39 2.99
CA ALA A 93 16.38 -14.27 2.26
C ALA A 93 16.82 -15.64 1.75
N ASN A 94 16.63 -15.89 0.44
CA ASN A 94 17.08 -17.11 -0.21
C ASN A 94 18.56 -16.97 -0.59
N VAL A 95 19.39 -17.91 -0.16
CA VAL A 95 20.85 -17.88 -0.37
C VAL A 95 21.37 -19.26 -0.80
N TRP A 96 22.56 -19.28 -1.40
CA TRP A 96 23.25 -20.50 -1.79
C TRP A 96 24.45 -20.77 -0.87
N GLY A 97 24.65 -22.03 -0.50
CA GLY A 97 25.73 -22.45 0.42
C GLY A 97 27.08 -22.71 -0.25
N GLU A 98 27.15 -22.73 -1.59
CA GLU A 98 28.38 -23.05 -2.30
C GLU A 98 29.37 -21.87 -2.33
N PRO A 99 30.69 -22.13 -2.23
CA PRO A 99 31.72 -21.08 -2.25
C PRO A 99 31.66 -20.17 -3.48
N THR A 100 31.27 -20.71 -4.65
CA THR A 100 31.12 -19.98 -5.91
C THR A 100 30.12 -18.81 -5.81
N TYR A 101 29.12 -18.92 -4.93
CA TYR A 101 28.08 -17.92 -4.75
C TYR A 101 28.24 -17.05 -3.50
N LEU A 102 29.38 -17.17 -2.79
CA LEU A 102 29.59 -16.51 -1.49
C LEU A 102 29.40 -14.98 -1.55
N GLU A 103 29.82 -14.32 -2.63
CA GLU A 103 29.64 -12.87 -2.81
C GLU A 103 28.15 -12.47 -2.87
N GLU A 104 27.34 -13.24 -3.61
CA GLU A 104 25.91 -12.99 -3.74
C GLU A 104 25.19 -13.31 -2.42
N THR A 105 25.53 -14.43 -1.78
CA THR A 105 25.01 -14.80 -0.46
C THR A 105 25.30 -13.73 0.59
N LEU A 106 26.53 -13.20 0.66
CA LEU A 106 26.88 -12.09 1.55
C LEU A 106 26.10 -10.81 1.22
N SER A 107 25.88 -10.53 -0.06
CA SER A 107 25.11 -9.35 -0.49
C SER A 107 23.65 -9.45 -0.04
N THR A 108 23.02 -10.60 -0.24
CA THR A 108 21.65 -10.88 0.21
C THR A 108 21.52 -10.79 1.73
N LEU A 109 22.45 -11.39 2.50
CA LEU A 109 22.41 -11.34 3.97
C LEU A 109 22.61 -9.92 4.51
N ARG A 110 23.51 -9.14 3.91
CA ARG A 110 23.70 -7.73 4.28
C ARG A 110 22.45 -6.91 3.99
N PHE A 111 21.78 -7.15 2.87
CA PHE A 111 20.52 -6.50 2.55
C PHE A 111 19.42 -6.89 3.54
N ALA A 112 19.26 -8.18 3.84
CA ALA A 112 18.29 -8.67 4.82
C ALA A 112 18.54 -8.07 6.23
N SER A 113 19.79 -7.95 6.63
CA SER A 113 20.18 -7.29 7.88
C SER A 113 19.72 -5.82 7.91
N ARG A 114 19.88 -5.07 6.81
CA ARG A 114 19.34 -3.69 6.73
C ARG A 114 17.81 -3.66 6.81
N VAL A 115 17.13 -4.58 6.12
CA VAL A 115 15.66 -4.67 6.17
C VAL A 115 15.17 -4.97 7.59
N SER A 116 15.89 -5.80 8.34
CA SER A 116 15.53 -6.15 9.73
C SER A 116 15.59 -4.97 10.71
N GLN A 117 16.30 -3.89 10.35
CA GLN A 117 16.44 -2.68 11.16
C GLN A 117 15.38 -1.62 10.84
N LEU A 118 14.55 -1.86 9.83
CA LEU A 118 13.51 -0.92 9.44
C LEU A 118 12.40 -0.87 10.49
N THR A 119 11.96 0.34 10.80
CA THR A 119 10.83 0.59 11.71
C THR A 119 9.60 0.94 10.90
N THR A 120 8.51 0.21 11.14
CA THR A 120 7.19 0.45 10.56
C THR A 120 6.22 0.96 11.63
N GLU A 121 5.39 1.94 11.28
CA GLU A 121 4.37 2.48 12.18
C GLU A 121 3.04 1.75 11.96
N LEU A 122 2.73 0.81 12.84
CA LEU A 122 1.52 0.01 12.74
C LEU A 122 0.32 0.76 13.35
N SER A 123 -0.74 0.91 12.56
CA SER A 123 -2.02 1.43 13.01
C SER A 123 -3.17 0.54 12.58
N LEU A 124 -4.21 0.46 13.41
CA LEU A 124 -5.42 -0.29 13.05
C LEU A 124 -6.10 0.41 11.87
N ALA A 125 -6.24 -0.31 10.77
CA ALA A 125 -6.96 0.16 9.60
C ALA A 125 -8.47 0.03 9.83
N GLU A 126 -8.99 0.93 10.66
CA GLU A 126 -10.41 1.15 10.83
C GLU A 126 -10.92 2.00 9.67
N SER A 127 -11.94 1.51 8.99
CA SER A 127 -12.61 2.25 7.92
C SER A 127 -14.10 2.23 8.15
N ASN A 128 -14.80 3.28 7.72
CA ASN A 128 -16.25 3.27 7.79
C ASN A 128 -16.79 2.18 6.86
N ASP A 129 -17.78 1.43 7.33
CA ASP A 129 -18.49 0.46 6.51
C ASP A 129 -19.14 1.17 5.32
N PRO A 130 -18.72 0.89 4.08
CA PRO A 130 -19.27 1.54 2.90
C PRO A 130 -20.79 1.37 2.78
N GLY A 131 -21.32 0.21 3.17
CA GLY A 131 -22.75 -0.08 3.11
C GLY A 131 -23.56 0.69 4.15
N LEU A 132 -23.03 0.85 5.37
CA LEU A 132 -23.67 1.69 6.39
C LEU A 132 -23.55 3.18 6.04
N MET A 133 -22.43 3.61 5.48
CA MET A 133 -22.26 4.98 5.00
C MET A 133 -23.22 5.29 3.85
N LEU A 134 -23.39 4.37 2.89
CA LEU A 134 -24.34 4.53 1.79
C LEU A 134 -25.77 4.68 2.32
N LYS A 135 -26.22 3.77 3.21
CA LYS A 135 -27.55 3.86 3.83
C LYS A 135 -27.75 5.15 4.63
N LYS A 136 -26.70 5.62 5.32
CA LYS A 136 -26.72 6.89 6.06
C LYS A 136 -26.86 8.07 5.10
N TYR A 137 -26.10 8.09 4.02
CA TYR A 137 -26.15 9.15 3.01
C TYR A 137 -27.47 9.15 2.25
N GLU A 138 -28.01 8.00 1.84
CA GLU A 138 -29.35 7.88 1.23
C GLU A 138 -30.45 8.45 2.13
N ARG A 139 -30.36 8.20 3.45
CA ARG A 139 -31.31 8.78 4.41
C ARG A 139 -31.19 10.30 4.49
N GLN A 140 -29.96 10.81 4.62
CA GLN A 140 -29.72 12.25 4.69
C GLN A 140 -30.17 12.96 3.41
N VAL A 141 -29.91 12.38 2.23
CA VAL A 141 -30.39 12.90 0.95
C VAL A 141 -31.91 12.95 0.93
N ARG A 142 -32.60 11.91 1.39
CA ARG A 142 -34.07 11.88 1.45
C ARG A 142 -34.64 12.96 2.38
N GLU A 143 -34.09 13.10 3.57
CA GLU A 143 -34.53 14.10 4.56
C GLU A 143 -34.32 15.54 4.04
N LEU A 144 -33.15 15.82 3.46
CA LEU A 144 -32.84 17.13 2.87
C LEU A 144 -33.74 17.45 1.67
N LYS A 145 -34.02 16.47 0.80
CA LYS A 145 -34.97 16.63 -0.32
C LYS A 145 -36.38 16.97 0.19
N GLN A 146 -36.83 16.36 1.29
CA GLN A 146 -38.12 16.66 1.90
C GLN A 146 -38.16 18.07 2.51
N GLU A 147 -37.10 18.48 3.22
CA GLU A 147 -37.00 19.82 3.81
C GLU A 147 -37.00 20.92 2.74
N LEU A 148 -36.25 20.71 1.64
CA LEU A 148 -36.26 21.62 0.49
C LEU A 148 -37.65 21.72 -0.14
N ALA A 149 -38.32 20.59 -0.37
CA ALA A 149 -39.67 20.57 -0.94
C ALA A 149 -40.68 21.33 -0.05
N MET A 150 -40.58 21.17 1.27
CA MET A 150 -41.42 21.90 2.23
C MET A 150 -41.12 23.40 2.20
N ARG A 151 -39.85 23.80 2.14
CA ARG A 151 -39.42 25.19 2.09
C ARG A 151 -39.86 25.87 0.80
N ASP A 152 -39.75 25.21 -0.34
CA ASP A 152 -40.19 25.75 -1.64
C ASP A 152 -41.71 25.92 -1.70
N ALA A 153 -42.47 24.96 -1.12
CA ALA A 153 -43.92 25.07 -0.99
C ALA A 153 -44.34 26.27 -0.11
N LEU A 154 -43.64 26.52 1.00
CA LEU A 154 -43.89 27.67 1.87
C LEU A 154 -43.47 29.00 1.23
N ALA A 155 -42.44 29.01 0.39
CA ALA A 155 -41.91 30.20 -0.27
C ALA A 155 -42.62 30.55 -1.60
N GLY A 156 -43.61 29.77 -2.03
CA GLY A 156 -44.33 29.98 -3.29
C GLY A 156 -43.46 29.85 -4.53
N ARG A 157 -42.31 29.15 -4.43
CA ARG A 157 -41.40 28.90 -5.56
C ARG A 157 -41.93 27.73 -6.39
N SER A 158 -41.68 27.77 -7.70
CA SER A 158 -42.06 26.66 -8.59
C SER A 158 -41.41 25.36 -8.11
N ARG A 159 -42.17 24.26 -8.08
CA ARG A 159 -41.75 22.98 -7.52
C ARG A 159 -40.57 22.43 -8.32
N VAL A 160 -39.36 22.49 -7.77
CA VAL A 160 -38.18 21.84 -8.37
C VAL A 160 -38.28 20.34 -8.08
N SER A 161 -38.25 19.49 -9.12
CA SER A 161 -38.16 18.05 -8.92
C SER A 161 -36.72 17.70 -8.54
N TYR A 162 -36.56 17.07 -7.39
CA TYR A 162 -35.27 16.58 -6.89
C TYR A 162 -35.12 15.07 -7.08
N ASP A 163 -35.77 14.49 -8.09
CA ASP A 163 -35.62 13.06 -8.40
C ASP A 163 -34.17 12.73 -8.75
N ASP A 164 -33.83 11.44 -8.63
CA ASP A 164 -32.48 10.98 -8.92
C ASP A 164 -32.15 11.22 -10.39
N LEU A 165 -30.99 11.82 -10.65
CA LEU A 165 -30.43 11.97 -11.98
C LEU A 165 -30.34 10.57 -12.59
N SER A 166 -30.99 10.37 -13.74
CA SER A 166 -30.87 9.11 -14.45
C SER A 166 -29.46 9.01 -15.05
N ASP A 167 -29.01 7.79 -15.39
CA ASP A 167 -27.75 7.60 -16.13
C ASP A 167 -27.73 8.37 -17.48
N ALA A 168 -28.89 8.84 -17.96
CA ALA A 168 -29.01 9.68 -19.15
C ALA A 168 -28.76 11.17 -18.88
N ASP A 169 -28.70 11.59 -17.61
CA ASP A 169 -28.49 12.98 -17.17
C ASP A 169 -27.04 13.26 -16.71
N LEU A 170 -26.15 12.25 -16.76
CA LEU A 170 -24.71 12.32 -16.45
C LEU A 170 -23.85 12.39 -17.72
#